data_AF-K5B8N3-F1
#
_entry.id   AF-K5B8N3-F1
#
_cell.length_a   1.000
_cell.length_b   1.000
_cell.length_c   1.000
_cell.angle_alpha   90.00
_cell.angle_beta   90.00
_cell.angle_gamma   90.00
#
_symmetry.space_group_name_H-M   'P 1'
#
loop_
_entity.id
_entity.type
_entity.pdbx_description
1 polymer ?
#
loop_
_entity_poly.entity_id
_entity_poly.type
_entity_poly.pdbx_seq_one_letter_code
_entity_poly.pdbx_strand_id
1 'polypeptide(L)'
;MASSSTPVRPGRYLSLFLVLLVGAYLLVFLTGDKKPEPKLGIDLQGGTRVTLTARTPDGSRPTRESLDLAKRIIENRVDGLGVSGAEVIIDGDNLVITVPGNDGGEVRNVGQTARLYIRPVKFAMPALTPEQVAEPEELQKQLSGGLPGDPGA
;
A
#
# COMPACT_ATOMS: atom_id res chain seq x y z
N MET A 1 43.02 -60.08 -1.57
CA MET A 1 41.57 -60.17 -1.30
C MET A 1 40.87 -59.19 -2.23
N ALA A 2 40.28 -59.64 -3.34
CA ALA A 2 39.56 -58.77 -4.26
C ALA A 2 38.14 -58.53 -3.70
N SER A 3 37.77 -57.26 -3.50
CA SER A 3 36.44 -56.89 -3.02
C SER A 3 35.44 -57.01 -4.18
N SER A 4 34.34 -57.72 -3.98
CA SER A 4 33.29 -57.88 -4.97
C SER A 4 32.53 -56.57 -5.16
N SER A 5 32.55 -56.02 -6.39
CA SER A 5 31.72 -54.86 -6.73
C SER A 5 30.26 -55.30 -6.80
N THR A 6 29.41 -54.79 -5.90
CA THR A 6 27.96 -54.97 -5.96
C THR A 6 27.44 -54.45 -7.30
N PRO A 7 26.76 -55.27 -8.13
CA PRO A 7 26.20 -54.80 -9.38
C PRO A 7 25.05 -53.83 -9.08
N VAL A 8 25.30 -52.54 -9.28
CA VAL A 8 24.25 -51.52 -9.22
C VAL A 8 23.28 -51.72 -10.38
N ARG A 9 21.98 -51.78 -10.09
CA ARG A 9 20.92 -51.86 -11.09
C ARG A 9 20.35 -50.47 -11.34
N PRO A 10 20.89 -49.69 -12.31
CA PRO A 10 20.58 -48.27 -12.45
C PRO A 10 19.09 -48.01 -12.67
N GLY A 11 18.39 -48.89 -13.40
CA GLY A 11 16.95 -48.73 -13.65
C GLY A 11 16.07 -48.74 -12.40
N ARG A 12 16.45 -49.47 -11.33
CA ARG A 12 15.71 -49.46 -10.06
C ARG A 12 15.84 -48.11 -9.35
N TYR A 13 17.06 -47.57 -9.30
CA TYR A 13 17.30 -46.26 -8.70
C TYR A 13 16.67 -45.14 -9.52
N LEU A 14 16.72 -45.24 -10.86
CA LEU A 14 16.08 -44.28 -11.75
C LEU A 14 14.55 -44.29 -11.61
N SER A 15 13.95 -45.47 -11.47
CA SER A 15 12.50 -45.61 -11.22
C SER A 15 12.11 -45.04 -9.86
N LEU A 16 12.90 -45.32 -8.81
CA LEU A 16 12.67 -44.76 -7.48
C LEU A 16 12.79 -43.23 -7.49
N PHE A 17 13.80 -42.69 -8.17
CA PHE A 17 13.96 -41.24 -8.36
C PHE A 17 12.77 -40.64 -9.09
N LEU A 18 12.30 -41.27 -10.17
CA LEU A 18 11.15 -40.79 -10.95
C LEU A 18 9.87 -40.81 -10.12
N VAL A 19 9.63 -41.88 -9.34
CA VAL A 19 8.50 -41.96 -8.41
C VAL A 19 8.56 -40.84 -7.36
N LEU A 20 9.75 -40.56 -6.81
CA LEU A 20 9.92 -39.50 -5.82
C LEU A 20 9.72 -38.11 -6.44
N LEU A 21 10.21 -37.89 -7.66
CA LEU A 21 10.02 -36.64 -8.41
C LEU A 21 8.53 -36.39 -8.71
N VAL A 22 7.84 -37.40 -9.22
CA VAL A 22 6.39 -37.32 -9.49
C VAL A 22 5.60 -37.13 -8.21
N GLY A 23 5.95 -37.87 -7.14
CA GLY A 23 5.33 -37.71 -5.83
C GLY A 23 5.48 -36.29 -5.28
N ALA A 24 6.68 -35.72 -5.36
CA ALA A 24 6.93 -34.33 -4.94
C ALA A 24 6.11 -33.33 -5.77
N TYR A 25 6.06 -33.49 -7.10
CA TYR A 25 5.23 -32.64 -7.96
C TYR A 25 3.74 -32.76 -7.66
N LEU A 26 3.23 -33.98 -7.45
CA LEU A 26 1.84 -34.20 -7.06
C LEU A 26 1.51 -33.52 -5.73
N LEU A 27 2.42 -33.54 -4.75
CA LEU A 27 2.20 -32.84 -3.49
C LEU A 27 2.05 -31.32 -3.67
N VAL A 28 2.75 -30.69 -4.62
CA VAL A 28 2.61 -29.26 -4.93
C VAL A 28 1.23 -28.92 -5.49
N PHE A 29 0.63 -29.79 -6.30
CA PHE A 29 -0.71 -29.57 -6.85
C PHE A 29 -1.84 -29.97 -5.90
N LEU A 30 -1.59 -30.92 -5.01
CA LEU A 30 -2.55 -31.37 -4.00
C LEU A 30 -2.53 -30.53 -2.71
N THR A 31 -1.47 -29.76 -2.48
CA THR A 31 -1.24 -28.96 -1.26
C THR A 31 -0.99 -27.49 -1.60
N GLY A 32 -1.66 -26.56 -0.93
CA GLY A 32 -1.46 -25.11 -1.12
C GLY A 32 -2.25 -24.51 -2.28
N ASP A 33 -1.67 -23.50 -2.94
CA ASP A 33 -2.34 -22.61 -3.91
C ASP A 33 -2.56 -23.27 -5.29
N LYS A 34 -2.13 -24.53 -5.46
CA LYS A 34 -2.23 -25.38 -6.67
C LYS A 34 -1.59 -24.78 -7.93
N LYS A 35 -0.78 -23.74 -7.78
CA LYS A 35 -0.03 -23.09 -8.85
C LYS A 35 1.40 -23.63 -8.88
N PRO A 36 1.96 -23.98 -10.05
CA PRO A 36 3.36 -24.38 -10.19
C PRO A 36 4.32 -23.18 -10.17
N GLU A 37 3.80 -21.97 -9.97
CA GLU A 37 4.57 -20.73 -9.95
C GLU A 37 5.11 -20.48 -8.53
N PRO A 38 6.44 -20.47 -8.33
CA PRO A 38 7.01 -20.11 -7.05
C PRO A 38 6.76 -18.64 -6.74
N LYS A 39 6.49 -18.31 -5.47
CA LYS A 39 6.50 -16.92 -5.01
C LYS A 39 7.91 -16.37 -5.15
N LEU A 40 8.08 -15.42 -6.06
CA LEU A 40 9.37 -14.80 -6.32
C LEU A 40 9.61 -13.71 -5.26
N GLY A 41 10.81 -13.68 -4.68
CA GLY A 41 11.21 -12.61 -3.77
C GLY A 41 11.51 -11.30 -4.51
N ILE A 42 11.68 -10.22 -3.75
CA ILE A 42 11.96 -8.87 -4.28
C ILE A 42 13.21 -8.82 -5.17
N ASP A 43 14.24 -9.60 -4.86
CA ASP A 43 15.47 -9.63 -5.66
C ASP A 43 15.21 -10.14 -7.09
N LEU A 44 14.16 -10.96 -7.27
CA LEU A 44 13.74 -11.51 -8.55
C LEU A 44 12.57 -10.75 -9.18
N GLN A 45 11.65 -10.18 -8.39
CA GLN A 45 10.50 -9.41 -8.90
C GLN A 45 10.77 -7.90 -9.05
N GLY A 46 11.85 -7.40 -8.45
CA GLY A 46 11.99 -5.98 -8.16
C GLY A 46 10.95 -5.50 -7.13
N GLY A 47 11.06 -4.23 -6.74
CA GLY A 47 10.11 -3.65 -5.79
C GLY A 47 10.58 -2.33 -5.17
N THR A 48 9.68 -1.69 -4.43
CA THR A 48 10.00 -0.51 -3.62
C THR A 48 9.86 -0.84 -2.15
N ARG A 49 10.88 -0.51 -1.37
CA ARG A 49 10.87 -0.57 0.08
C ARG A 49 10.80 0.84 0.65
N VAL A 50 9.82 1.09 1.50
CA VAL A 50 9.62 2.38 2.20
C VAL A 50 9.65 2.13 3.70
N THR A 51 10.51 2.85 4.39
CA THR A 51 10.55 2.87 5.86
C THR A 51 9.88 4.14 6.36
N LEU A 52 8.82 3.98 7.14
CA LEU A 52 8.10 5.07 7.80
C LEU A 52 8.49 5.10 9.28
N THR A 53 8.99 6.24 9.74
CA THR A 53 9.27 6.48 11.15
C THR A 53 8.03 7.04 11.83
N ALA A 54 7.52 6.33 12.84
CA ALA A 54 6.38 6.80 13.60
C ALA A 54 6.75 8.02 14.45
N ARG A 55 5.88 9.03 14.43
CA ARG A 55 6.01 10.25 15.23
C ARG A 55 4.76 10.40 16.09
N THR A 56 4.94 10.40 17.40
CA THR A 56 3.84 10.69 18.32
C THR A 56 3.68 12.20 18.51
N PRO A 57 2.49 12.70 18.90
CA PRO A 57 2.24 14.13 19.09
C PRO A 57 3.12 14.79 20.17
N ASP A 58 3.51 14.01 21.18
CA ASP A 58 4.33 14.40 22.33
C ASP A 58 5.83 14.12 22.12
N GLY A 59 6.21 13.53 20.98
CA GLY A 59 7.59 13.18 20.64
C GLY A 59 8.17 12.00 21.43
N SER A 60 7.35 11.32 22.24
CA SER A 60 7.72 10.09 22.93
C SER A 60 7.83 8.90 21.97
N ARG A 61 8.33 7.78 22.49
CA ARG A 61 8.45 6.56 21.68
C ARG A 61 7.04 5.97 21.44
N PRO A 62 6.68 5.60 20.20
CA PRO A 62 5.37 5.03 19.89
C PRO A 62 5.12 3.75 20.68
N THR A 63 3.88 3.58 21.15
CA THR A 63 3.46 2.35 21.83
C THR A 63 3.24 1.24 20.80
N ARG A 64 3.39 -0.02 21.22
CA ARG A 64 3.17 -1.16 20.33
C ARG A 64 1.75 -1.18 19.75
N GLU A 65 0.76 -0.84 20.55
CA GLU A 65 -0.63 -0.73 20.11
C GLU A 65 -0.82 0.35 19.02
N SER A 66 -0.14 1.49 19.14
CA SER A 66 -0.17 2.52 18.10
C SER A 66 0.49 2.08 16.79
N LEU A 67 1.57 1.29 16.87
CA LEU A 67 2.24 0.70 15.71
C LEU A 67 1.37 -0.37 15.05
N ASP A 68 0.67 -1.19 15.83
CA ASP A 68 -0.27 -2.20 15.32
C ASP A 68 -1.50 -1.55 14.66
N LEU A 69 -1.99 -0.43 15.21
CA LEU A 69 -3.04 0.36 14.58
C LEU A 69 -2.55 1.00 13.28
N ALA A 70 -1.37 1.62 13.31
CA ALA A 70 -0.75 2.21 12.12
C ALA A 70 -0.55 1.16 11.03
N LYS A 71 -0.04 -0.03 11.38
CA LYS A 71 0.11 -1.16 10.46
C LYS A 71 -1.20 -1.47 9.75
N ARG A 72 -2.28 -1.68 10.50
CA ARG A 72 -3.61 -1.97 9.93
C ARG A 72 -4.14 -0.87 9.01
N ILE A 73 -3.94 0.40 9.38
CA ILE A 73 -4.33 1.54 8.52
C ILE A 73 -3.54 1.52 7.22
N ILE A 74 -2.23 1.27 7.30
CA ILE A 74 -1.34 1.24 6.14
C ILE A 74 -1.67 0.06 5.24
N GLU A 75 -1.91 -1.14 5.78
CA GLU A 75 -2.38 -2.32 5.03
C GLU A 75 -3.64 -1.98 4.22
N ASN A 76 -4.68 -1.46 4.89
CA ASN A 76 -5.94 -1.09 4.22
C ASN A 76 -5.75 -0.04 3.11
N ARG A 77 -4.81 0.89 3.29
CA ARG A 77 -4.52 1.91 2.27
C ARG A 77 -3.80 1.33 1.07
N VAL A 78 -2.84 0.45 1.29
CA VAL A 78 -2.11 -0.21 0.21
C VAL A 78 -3.05 -1.10 -0.59
N ASP A 79 -3.94 -1.84 0.08
CA ASP A 79 -5.01 -2.60 -0.57
C ASP A 79 -5.94 -1.69 -1.37
N GLY A 80 -6.31 -0.53 -0.81
CA GLY A 80 -7.14 0.48 -1.47
C GLY A 80 -6.50 1.15 -2.69
N LEU A 81 -5.17 1.09 -2.83
CA LEU A 81 -4.44 1.56 -4.01
C LEU A 81 -4.37 0.50 -5.12
N GLY A 82 -4.90 -0.71 -4.90
CA GLY A 82 -4.87 -1.80 -5.87
C GLY A 82 -3.51 -2.49 -5.99
N VAL A 83 -2.60 -2.24 -5.04
CA VAL A 83 -1.26 -2.82 -5.04
C VAL A 83 -1.31 -4.22 -4.42
N SER A 84 -1.24 -5.25 -5.25
CA SER A 84 -1.28 -6.64 -4.78
C SER A 84 0.08 -7.11 -4.24
N GLY A 85 0.06 -7.89 -3.15
CA GLY A 85 1.27 -8.55 -2.63
C GLY A 85 2.19 -7.65 -1.81
N ALA A 86 1.70 -6.50 -1.35
CA ALA A 86 2.44 -5.66 -0.43
C ALA A 86 2.51 -6.28 0.99
N GLU A 87 3.63 -6.05 1.67
CA GLU A 87 3.87 -6.53 3.03
C GLU A 87 4.23 -5.36 3.95
N VAL A 88 3.59 -5.31 5.13
CA VAL A 88 3.82 -4.28 6.15
C VAL A 88 4.32 -4.93 7.44
N ILE A 89 5.55 -4.56 7.84
CA ILE A 89 6.24 -5.13 9.00
C ILE A 89 6.58 -4.01 9.98
N ILE A 90 6.46 -4.29 11.28
CA ILE A 90 6.93 -3.38 12.33
C ILE A 90 8.41 -3.72 12.61
N ASP A 91 9.27 -2.72 12.48
CA ASP A 91 10.71 -2.82 12.74
C ASP A 91 11.14 -1.79 13.78
N GLY A 92 11.26 -2.23 15.03
CA GLY A 92 11.49 -1.35 16.18
C GLY A 92 10.38 -0.32 16.34
N ASP A 93 10.71 0.95 16.11
CA ASP A 93 9.78 2.09 16.15
C ASP A 93 9.32 2.54 14.74
N ASN A 94 9.70 1.78 13.70
CA ASN A 94 9.38 2.08 12.30
C ASN A 94 8.40 1.06 11.72
N LEU A 95 7.75 1.43 10.64
CA LEU A 95 7.01 0.53 9.76
C LEU A 95 7.76 0.39 8.44
N VAL A 96 8.07 -0.85 8.05
CA VAL A 96 8.69 -1.18 6.77
C VAL A 96 7.61 -1.72 5.85
N ILE A 97 7.40 -1.01 4.75
CA ILE A 97 6.44 -1.38 3.71
C ILE A 97 7.24 -1.87 2.51
N THR A 98 6.90 -3.04 2.02
CA THR A 98 7.51 -3.66 0.86
C THR A 98 6.44 -3.87 -0.19
N VAL A 99 6.69 -3.39 -1.40
CA VAL A 99 5.80 -3.59 -2.55
C VAL A 99 6.57 -4.26 -3.69
N PRO A 100 6.10 -5.42 -4.18
CA PRO A 100 6.72 -6.10 -5.31
C PRO A 100 6.45 -5.37 -6.63
N GLY A 101 7.35 -5.51 -7.59
CA GLY A 101 7.17 -5.00 -8.95
C GLY A 101 7.31 -3.48 -9.08
N ASN A 102 6.60 -2.91 -10.06
CA ASN A 102 6.80 -1.52 -10.49
C ASN A 102 5.78 -0.53 -9.93
N ASP A 103 4.82 -0.99 -9.11
CA ASP A 103 3.73 -0.19 -8.54
C ASP A 103 4.19 0.67 -7.33
N GLY A 104 5.50 0.73 -7.09
CA GLY A 104 6.12 1.42 -5.96
C GLY A 104 5.99 2.95 -5.95
N GLY A 105 5.57 3.55 -7.06
CA GLY A 105 5.37 5.01 -7.17
C GLY A 105 4.29 5.53 -6.23
N GLU A 106 3.16 4.83 -6.14
CA GLU A 106 2.02 5.21 -5.30
C GLU A 106 2.21 4.90 -3.82
N VAL A 107 3.12 3.97 -3.49
CA VAL A 107 3.46 3.60 -2.10
C VAL A 107 4.00 4.79 -1.31
N ARG A 108 4.67 5.73 -1.98
CA ARG A 108 5.15 6.97 -1.33
C ARG A 108 4.00 7.78 -0.74
N ASN A 109 2.81 7.72 -1.34
CA ASN A 109 1.63 8.45 -0.88
C ASN A 109 0.95 7.77 0.32
N VAL A 110 1.25 6.50 0.60
CA VAL A 110 0.76 5.76 1.77
C VAL A 110 1.27 6.36 3.08
N GLY A 111 2.44 7.01 3.06
CA GLY A 111 3.00 7.70 4.23
C GLY A 111 2.30 9.01 4.60
N GLN A 112 1.48 9.58 3.71
CA GLN A 112 0.79 10.85 3.99
C GLN A 112 -0.40 10.63 4.92
N THR A 113 -0.50 11.37 6.01
CA THR A 113 -1.67 11.31 6.90
C THR A 113 -2.89 11.93 6.22
N ALA A 114 -3.88 11.12 5.84
CA ALA A 114 -5.13 11.61 5.27
C ALA A 114 -6.03 12.19 6.38
N ARG A 115 -5.92 13.49 6.64
CA ARG A 115 -6.80 14.19 7.58
C ARG A 115 -8.06 14.67 6.87
N LEU A 116 -9.21 14.11 7.25
CA LEU A 116 -10.52 14.56 6.79
C LEU A 116 -11.09 15.60 7.77
N TYR A 117 -11.41 16.79 7.27
CA TYR A 117 -12.10 17.81 8.03
C TYR A 117 -13.45 18.09 7.38
N ILE A 118 -14.53 17.98 8.16
CA ILE A 118 -15.85 18.50 7.77
C ILE A 118 -15.96 19.90 8.35
N ARG A 119 -16.09 20.92 7.49
CA ARG A 119 -16.23 22.32 7.93
C ARG A 119 -17.60 22.85 7.51
N PRO A 120 -18.32 23.58 8.38
CA PRO A 120 -19.59 24.18 8.03
C PRO A 120 -19.38 25.27 6.97
N VAL A 121 -20.26 25.28 5.96
CA VAL A 121 -20.31 26.35 4.96
C VAL A 121 -20.94 27.57 5.63
N LYS A 122 -20.17 28.64 5.80
CA LYS A 122 -20.61 29.85 6.51
C LYS A 122 -21.53 30.75 5.68
N PHE A 123 -21.35 30.74 4.36
CA PHE A 123 -22.11 31.56 3.43
C PHE A 123 -22.35 30.75 2.16
N ALA A 124 -23.61 30.70 1.72
CA ALA A 124 -23.99 30.18 0.41
C ALA A 124 -24.60 31.34 -0.37
N MET A 125 -24.05 31.64 -1.54
CA MET A 125 -24.66 32.58 -2.47
C MET A 125 -25.60 31.80 -3.40
N PRO A 126 -26.79 32.34 -3.71
CA PRO A 126 -27.64 31.76 -4.74
C PRO A 126 -26.87 31.69 -6.06
N ALA A 127 -27.04 30.59 -6.80
CA ALA A 127 -26.50 30.49 -8.15
C ALA A 127 -27.14 31.57 -9.03
N LEU A 128 -26.31 32.38 -9.71
CA LEU A 128 -26.80 33.35 -10.68
C LEU A 128 -27.45 32.61 -11.85
N THR A 129 -28.66 33.04 -12.20
CA THR A 129 -29.33 32.58 -13.42
C THR A 129 -28.65 33.17 -14.65
N PRO A 130 -28.72 32.51 -15.82
CA PRO A 130 -28.10 33.01 -17.05
C PRO A 130 -28.51 34.45 -17.42
N GLU A 131 -29.73 34.87 -17.07
CA GLU A 131 -30.21 36.25 -17.25
C GLU A 131 -29.50 37.28 -16.36
N GLN A 132 -29.03 36.89 -15.16
CA GLN A 132 -28.29 37.77 -14.25
C GLN A 132 -26.80 37.89 -14.61
N VAL A 133 -26.27 36.99 -15.45
CA VAL A 133 -24.90 37.05 -15.98
C VAL A 133 -24.82 37.97 -17.21
N ALA A 134 -25.97 38.30 -17.82
CA ALA A 134 -26.06 39.07 -19.06
C ALA A 134 -25.93 40.60 -18.88
N GLU A 135 -25.90 41.12 -17.65
CA GLU A 135 -25.75 42.57 -17.38
C GLU A 135 -24.46 42.86 -16.57
N PRO A 136 -23.33 43.14 -17.24
CA PRO A 136 -22.03 43.35 -16.59
C PRO A 136 -21.93 44.60 -15.71
N GLU A 137 -22.83 45.58 -15.88
CA GLU A 137 -22.70 46.92 -15.29
C GLU A 137 -23.21 47.01 -13.83
N GLU A 138 -24.23 46.24 -13.43
CA GLU A 138 -24.76 46.29 -12.06
C GLU A 138 -23.92 45.51 -11.04
N LEU A 139 -23.32 44.39 -11.46
CA LEU A 139 -22.48 43.53 -10.61
C LEU A 139 -21.21 44.27 -10.14
N GLN A 140 -20.65 45.13 -10.99
CA GLN A 140 -19.47 45.93 -10.66
C GLN A 140 -19.78 47.00 -9.61
N LYS A 141 -21.01 47.54 -9.62
CA LYS A 141 -21.49 48.58 -8.68
C LYS A 141 -21.81 48.01 -7.30
N GLN A 142 -22.29 46.77 -7.23
CA GLN A 142 -22.56 46.06 -5.97
C GLN A 142 -21.28 45.56 -5.29
N LEU A 143 -20.26 45.19 -6.06
CA LEU A 143 -18.96 44.76 -5.52
C LEU A 143 -18.05 45.92 -5.08
N SER A 144 -18.29 47.14 -5.59
CA SER A 144 -17.51 48.34 -5.23
C SER A 144 -18.19 49.21 -4.16
N GLY A 145 -19.43 48.88 -3.75
CA GLY A 145 -20.19 49.57 -2.71
C GLY A 145 -19.90 49.08 -1.29
N GLY A 146 -18.69 49.35 -0.79
CA GLY A 146 -18.45 49.57 0.64
C GLY A 146 -18.04 48.36 1.50
N LEU A 147 -16.76 48.31 1.88
CA LEU A 147 -16.45 47.95 3.27
C LEU A 147 -16.93 49.11 4.16
N PRO A 148 -17.70 48.86 5.23
CA PRO A 148 -17.90 49.87 6.27
C PRO A 148 -16.53 50.22 6.85
N GLY A 149 -16.15 51.49 6.71
CA GLY A 149 -14.94 52.02 7.32
C GLY A 149 -15.03 51.89 8.83
N ASP A 150 -13.99 51.32 9.41
CA ASP A 150 -13.73 51.30 10.85
C ASP A 150 -13.56 52.75 11.33
N PRO A 151 -14.44 53.31 12.18
CA PRO A 151 -14.15 54.56 12.86
C PRO A 151 -13.41 54.21 14.15
N GLY A 152 -12.14 54.60 14.23
CA GLY A 152 -11.26 54.28 15.35
C GLY A 152 -11.82 54.64 16.73
N ALA A 153 -11.47 53.79 17.69
CA ALA A 153 -11.22 54.09 19.10
C ALA A 153 -10.25 53.03 19.65
#